data_AF-A0A7W1IVX9-F1
#
_entry.id   AF-A0A7W1IVX9-F1
#
_cell.length_a   1.000
_cell.length_b   1.000
_cell.length_c   1.000
_cell.angle_alpha   90.00
_cell.angle_beta   90.00
_cell.angle_gamma   90.00
#
_symmetry.space_group_name_H-M   'P 1'
#
loop_
_entity.id
_entity.type
_entity.pdbx_description
1 polymer ?
#
loop_
_entity_poly.entity_id
_entity_poly.type
_entity_poly.pdbx_seq_one_letter_code
_entity_poly.pdbx_strand_id
1 'polypeptide(L)'
;MLAQTRAMAREARAVSIPSSHVGISRRTVVALAGIEVRRILLHPAFLGAMGLVALFVRVAVGGSNVRGGGEGPTFHPELLAIGLAIGLAAGGLLSTNLAAQRARRDHVLELYGSLPSPPEARTAGVLMGALIGPVLISVVVSVIGALLLRSDENVGAYVDLALAVQFPLMVAALCAIGSGTARWLPGLMTAPIVLVAHFMTPIIWAAPWILPTESHGRMGWHFAYVVSVIVLWSALSFLRDRRTLVRGLIVGAALTVAWLGVFLQYPPGGLSL
;
A
#
# COMPACT_ATOMS: atom_id res chain seq x y z
N MET A 1 -12.35 -29.38 -10.23
CA MET A 1 -12.24 -29.82 -8.82
C MET A 1 -11.02 -30.69 -8.51
N LEU A 2 -10.83 -31.84 -9.18
CA LEU A 2 -9.72 -32.78 -8.87
C LEU A 2 -8.30 -32.20 -8.98
N ALA A 3 -8.05 -31.30 -9.94
CA ALA A 3 -6.76 -30.60 -10.03
C ALA A 3 -6.52 -29.66 -8.84
N GLN A 4 -7.58 -29.03 -8.35
CA GLN A 4 -7.54 -28.07 -7.24
C GLN A 4 -7.31 -28.79 -5.90
N THR A 5 -7.97 -29.94 -5.69
CA THR A 5 -7.74 -30.77 -4.49
C THR A 5 -6.34 -31.39 -4.46
N ARG A 6 -5.81 -31.81 -5.63
CA ARG A 6 -4.41 -32.27 -5.74
C ARG A 6 -3.40 -31.16 -5.47
N ALA A 7 -3.67 -29.93 -5.92
CA ALA A 7 -2.83 -28.77 -5.61
C ALA A 7 -2.83 -28.46 -4.10
N MET A 8 -4.01 -28.47 -3.46
CA MET A 8 -4.13 -28.28 -2.01
C MET A 8 -3.41 -29.37 -1.20
N ALA A 9 -3.49 -30.63 -1.64
CA ALA A 9 -2.80 -31.75 -0.98
C ALA A 9 -1.26 -31.67 -1.10
N ARG A 10 -0.74 -31.18 -2.25
CA ARG A 10 0.70 -30.93 -2.42
C ARG A 10 1.17 -29.75 -1.56
N GLU A 11 0.40 -28.67 -1.48
CA GLU A 11 0.69 -27.55 -0.55
C GLU A 11 0.74 -28.04 0.91
N ALA A 12 -0.21 -28.90 1.32
CA ALA A 12 -0.24 -29.44 2.68
C ALA A 12 1.01 -30.29 3.02
N ARG A 13 1.52 -31.09 2.07
CA ARG A 13 2.78 -31.86 2.26
C ARG A 13 4.03 -31.00 2.22
N ALA A 14 4.08 -29.97 1.38
CA ALA A 14 5.22 -29.04 1.37
C ALA A 14 5.39 -28.32 2.72
N VAL A 15 4.29 -28.13 3.47
CA VAL A 15 4.29 -27.54 4.81
C VAL A 15 4.81 -28.51 5.89
N SER A 16 4.85 -29.82 5.65
CA SER A 16 5.30 -30.81 6.65
C SER A 16 6.81 -31.10 6.66
N ILE A 17 7.61 -30.40 5.84
CA ILE A 17 9.07 -30.51 5.91
C ILE A 17 9.53 -30.00 7.29
N PRO A 18 10.37 -30.74 8.05
CA PRO A 18 10.83 -30.32 9.36
C PRO A 18 11.40 -28.91 9.29
N SER A 19 10.66 -27.95 9.84
CA SER A 19 11.11 -26.58 9.95
C SER A 19 12.33 -26.59 10.86
N SER A 20 13.51 -26.42 10.29
CA SER A 20 14.70 -26.14 11.09
C SER A 20 14.36 -24.97 12.01
N HIS A 21 14.59 -25.11 13.32
CA HIS A 21 14.23 -24.11 14.34
C HIS A 21 15.03 -22.80 14.24
N VAL A 22 15.60 -22.50 13.07
CA VAL A 22 16.39 -21.31 12.81
C VAL A 22 15.45 -20.10 12.87
N GLY A 23 15.58 -19.32 13.93
CA GLY A 23 14.85 -18.07 14.11
C GLY A 23 15.13 -17.07 12.99
N ILE A 24 14.22 -16.11 12.81
CA ILE A 24 14.37 -15.04 11.83
C ILE A 24 15.58 -14.17 12.23
N SER A 25 16.66 -14.23 11.45
CA SER A 25 17.81 -13.33 11.64
C SER A 25 17.49 -11.93 11.10
N ARG A 26 17.68 -10.90 11.93
CA ARG A 26 17.49 -9.49 11.55
C ARG A 26 18.34 -9.10 10.35
N ARG A 27 19.61 -9.59 10.28
CA ARG A 27 20.53 -9.31 9.16
C ARG A 27 19.96 -9.84 7.84
N THR A 28 19.40 -11.05 7.86
CA THR A 28 18.75 -11.65 6.69
C THR A 28 17.55 -10.83 6.23
N VAL A 29 16.69 -10.38 7.16
CA VAL A 29 15.52 -9.54 6.80
C VAL A 29 15.95 -8.22 6.18
N VAL A 30 16.94 -7.52 6.76
CA VAL A 30 17.42 -6.24 6.23
C VAL A 30 18.07 -6.42 4.85
N ALA A 31 18.88 -7.46 4.67
CA ALA A 31 19.49 -7.76 3.37
C ALA A 31 18.44 -8.07 2.30
N LEU A 32 17.43 -8.89 2.64
CA LEU A 32 16.30 -9.17 1.76
C LEU A 32 15.49 -7.91 1.45
N ALA A 33 15.26 -7.06 2.44
CA ALA A 33 14.56 -5.80 2.26
C ALA A 33 15.29 -4.90 1.25
N GLY A 34 16.61 -4.74 1.35
CA GLY A 34 17.38 -3.94 0.39
C GLY A 34 17.26 -4.46 -1.06
N ILE A 35 17.27 -5.77 -1.24
CA ILE A 35 17.05 -6.39 -2.56
C ILE A 35 15.63 -6.13 -3.06
N GLU A 36 14.62 -6.32 -2.20
CA GLU A 36 13.22 -6.10 -2.58
C GLU A 36 12.89 -4.63 -2.81
N VAL A 37 13.49 -3.66 -2.11
CA VAL A 37 13.38 -2.23 -2.43
C VAL A 37 13.76 -2.00 -3.89
N ARG A 38 14.95 -2.44 -4.30
CA ARG A 38 15.42 -2.24 -5.68
C ARG A 38 14.51 -2.94 -6.68
N ARG A 39 14.04 -4.15 -6.38
CA ARG A 39 13.15 -4.91 -7.27
C ARG A 39 11.77 -4.27 -7.40
N ILE A 40 11.21 -3.73 -6.33
CA ILE A 40 9.91 -3.06 -6.31
C ILE A 40 10.00 -1.74 -7.10
N LEU A 41 11.01 -0.92 -6.84
CA LEU A 41 11.18 0.37 -7.50
C LEU A 41 11.51 0.26 -8.99
N LEU A 42 12.26 -0.78 -9.39
CA LEU A 42 12.57 -1.07 -10.79
C LEU A 42 11.53 -1.97 -11.46
N HIS A 43 10.44 -2.30 -10.77
CA HIS A 43 9.41 -3.15 -11.34
C HIS A 43 8.70 -2.42 -12.49
N PRO A 44 8.45 -3.05 -13.66
CA PRO A 44 7.77 -2.40 -14.79
C PRO A 44 6.44 -1.76 -14.42
N ALA A 45 5.65 -2.41 -13.55
CA ALA A 45 4.39 -1.83 -13.04
C ALA A 45 4.59 -0.56 -12.20
N PHE A 46 5.63 -0.48 -11.38
CA PHE A 46 5.94 0.72 -10.59
C PHE A 46 6.44 1.83 -11.51
N LEU A 47 7.36 1.52 -12.41
CA LEU A 47 7.90 2.48 -13.39
C LEU A 47 6.81 3.00 -14.34
N GLY A 48 5.89 2.14 -14.78
CA GLY A 48 4.73 2.54 -15.59
C GLY A 48 3.81 3.50 -14.83
N ALA A 49 3.52 3.22 -13.56
CA ALA A 49 2.75 4.12 -12.71
C ALA A 49 3.47 5.46 -12.49
N MET A 50 4.80 5.46 -12.29
CA MET A 50 5.60 6.69 -12.21
C MET A 50 5.63 7.46 -13.54
N GLY A 51 5.60 6.77 -14.68
CA GLY A 51 5.42 7.40 -15.99
C GLY A 51 4.09 8.13 -16.10
N LEU A 52 3.01 7.56 -15.56
CA LEU A 52 1.72 8.25 -15.46
C LEU A 52 1.80 9.50 -14.57
N VAL A 53 2.52 9.45 -13.43
CA VAL A 53 2.76 10.66 -12.61
C VAL A 53 3.35 11.78 -13.46
N ALA A 54 4.39 11.50 -14.24
CA ALA A 54 5.03 12.49 -15.08
C ALA A 54 4.06 13.10 -16.11
N LEU A 55 3.15 12.30 -16.67
CA LEU A 55 2.08 12.77 -17.54
C LEU A 55 1.11 13.71 -16.79
N PHE A 56 0.65 13.31 -15.60
CA PHE A 56 -0.24 14.14 -14.78
C PHE A 56 0.42 15.45 -14.35
N VAL A 57 1.69 15.42 -13.93
CA VAL A 57 2.48 16.62 -13.62
C VAL A 57 2.57 17.53 -14.84
N ARG A 58 2.83 16.98 -16.03
CA ARG A 58 2.88 17.76 -17.27
C ARG A 58 1.54 18.44 -17.57
N VAL A 59 0.42 17.73 -17.41
CA VAL A 59 -0.91 18.31 -17.63
C VAL A 59 -1.24 19.35 -16.55
N ALA A 60 -0.89 19.08 -15.29
CA ALA A 60 -1.16 19.96 -14.16
C ALA A 60 -0.40 21.30 -14.22
N VAL A 61 0.80 21.31 -14.81
CA VAL A 61 1.65 22.51 -14.95
C VAL A 61 1.51 23.15 -16.34
N GLY A 62 1.23 22.34 -17.38
CA GLY A 62 1.30 22.73 -18.78
C GLY A 62 -0.05 23.03 -19.45
N GLY A 63 -1.14 23.11 -18.68
CA GLY A 63 -2.47 23.49 -19.17
C GLY A 63 -2.59 24.96 -19.59
N SER A 64 -1.56 25.54 -20.22
CA SER A 64 -1.64 26.87 -20.80
C SER A 64 -2.40 26.79 -22.13
N ASN A 65 -3.54 27.46 -22.18
CA ASN A 65 -4.40 27.61 -23.34
C ASN A 65 -3.62 27.89 -24.65
N VAL A 66 -3.49 26.86 -25.51
CA VAL A 66 -3.02 26.98 -26.90
C VAL A 66 -4.02 27.78 -27.78
N ARG A 67 -5.12 28.27 -27.21
CA ARG A 67 -6.13 29.08 -27.91
C ARG A 67 -6.31 30.44 -27.24
N GLY A 68 -5.31 31.29 -27.41
CA GLY A 68 -5.43 32.75 -27.56
C GLY A 68 -6.37 33.48 -26.62
N GLY A 69 -5.92 33.73 -25.39
CA GLY A 69 -6.61 34.63 -24.48
C GLY A 69 -5.95 34.78 -23.11
N GLY A 70 -4.79 35.45 -23.05
CA GLY A 70 -4.27 36.26 -21.92
C GLY A 70 -4.10 35.68 -20.51
N GLU A 71 -4.68 34.54 -20.15
CA GLU A 71 -4.58 33.99 -18.80
C GLU A 71 -3.27 33.19 -18.66
N GLY A 72 -2.52 33.48 -17.59
CA GLY A 72 -1.25 32.82 -17.29
C GLY A 72 -1.39 31.30 -17.10
N PRO A 73 -0.29 30.57 -16.92
CA PRO A 73 -0.33 29.13 -16.72
C PRO A 73 -1.19 28.77 -15.50
N THR A 74 -2.31 28.09 -15.74
CA THR A 74 -3.21 27.59 -14.69
C THR A 74 -2.62 26.32 -14.08
N PHE A 75 -2.38 26.33 -12.77
CA PHE A 75 -1.93 25.15 -12.02
C PHE A 75 -3.13 24.38 -11.47
N HIS A 76 -3.15 23.06 -11.72
CA HIS A 76 -4.24 22.16 -11.30
C HIS A 76 -3.77 21.20 -10.18
N PRO A 77 -3.85 21.60 -8.89
CA PRO A 77 -3.36 20.80 -7.76
C PRO A 77 -4.06 19.43 -7.64
N GLU A 78 -5.33 19.35 -8.04
CA GLU A 78 -6.12 18.11 -8.05
C GLU A 78 -5.53 17.06 -8.99
N LEU A 79 -5.09 17.47 -10.19
CA LEU A 79 -4.48 16.56 -11.16
C LEU A 79 -3.11 16.07 -10.69
N LEU A 80 -2.35 16.94 -10.03
CA LEU A 80 -1.08 16.55 -9.40
C LEU A 80 -1.31 15.51 -8.29
N ALA A 81 -2.28 15.74 -7.40
CA ALA A 81 -2.61 14.82 -6.32
C ALA A 81 -3.08 13.46 -6.83
N ILE A 82 -3.95 13.43 -7.85
CA ILE A 82 -4.40 12.20 -8.52
C ILE A 82 -3.23 11.46 -9.14
N GLY A 83 -2.37 12.18 -9.88
CA GLY A 83 -1.18 11.60 -10.50
C GLY A 83 -0.27 10.93 -9.48
N LEU A 84 0.04 11.63 -8.38
CA LEU A 84 0.88 11.12 -7.29
C LEU A 84 0.24 9.91 -6.60
N ALA A 85 -1.06 9.93 -6.34
CA ALA A 85 -1.77 8.79 -5.75
C ALA A 85 -1.75 7.55 -6.66
N ILE A 86 -1.99 7.72 -7.97
CA ILE A 86 -1.91 6.63 -8.94
C ILE A 86 -0.47 6.09 -9.03
N GLY A 87 0.51 6.97 -9.11
CA GLY A 87 1.91 6.60 -9.24
C GLY A 87 2.45 5.81 -8.06
N LEU A 88 2.44 6.44 -6.89
CA LEU A 88 3.12 5.91 -5.72
C LEU A 88 2.28 4.87 -5.00
N ALA A 89 0.99 5.13 -4.82
CA ALA A 89 0.12 4.27 -4.05
C ALA A 89 -0.33 3.04 -4.86
N ALA A 90 -0.90 3.26 -6.05
CA ALA A 90 -1.29 2.16 -6.93
C ALA A 90 -0.09 1.42 -7.53
N GLY A 91 0.95 2.14 -7.98
CA GLY A 91 2.21 1.52 -8.40
C GLY A 91 2.88 0.70 -7.30
N GLY A 92 2.91 1.21 -6.07
CA GLY A 92 3.41 0.50 -4.89
C GLY A 92 2.63 -0.78 -4.59
N LEU A 93 1.30 -0.72 -4.63
CA LEU A 93 0.43 -1.89 -4.46
C LEU A 93 0.70 -2.96 -5.51
N LEU A 94 0.68 -2.59 -6.81
CA LEU A 94 0.84 -3.52 -7.92
C LEU A 94 2.21 -4.21 -7.87
N SER A 95 3.28 -3.44 -7.71
CA SER A 95 4.64 -3.96 -7.66
C SER A 95 4.90 -4.83 -6.42
N THR A 96 4.37 -4.44 -5.26
CA THR A 96 4.48 -5.24 -4.02
C THR A 96 3.70 -6.55 -4.13
N ASN A 97 2.50 -6.53 -4.70
CA ASN A 97 1.70 -7.74 -4.91
C ASN A 97 2.43 -8.72 -5.84
N LEU A 98 2.96 -8.24 -6.97
CA LEU A 98 3.73 -9.07 -7.90
C LEU A 98 5.03 -9.59 -7.30
N ALA A 99 5.73 -8.78 -6.50
CA ALA A 99 6.91 -9.22 -5.76
C ALA A 99 6.57 -10.34 -4.76
N ALA A 100 5.46 -10.20 -4.03
CA ALA A 100 4.98 -11.21 -3.08
C ALA A 100 4.48 -12.50 -3.74
N GLN A 101 4.00 -12.44 -4.99
CA GLN A 101 3.57 -13.61 -5.77
C GLN A 101 4.69 -14.31 -6.56
N ARG A 102 5.87 -13.70 -6.67
CA ARG A 102 6.99 -14.17 -7.53
C ARG A 102 7.27 -15.66 -7.40
N ALA A 103 7.44 -16.16 -6.18
CA ALA A 103 7.75 -17.56 -5.92
C ALA A 103 6.68 -18.54 -6.44
N ARG A 104 5.40 -18.14 -6.39
CA ARG A 104 4.27 -18.92 -6.95
C ARG A 104 4.26 -18.86 -8.47
N ARG A 105 4.40 -17.67 -9.03
CA ARG A 105 4.36 -17.45 -10.49
C ARG A 105 5.47 -18.20 -11.21
N ASP A 106 6.66 -18.22 -10.63
CA ASP A 106 7.81 -18.85 -11.24
C ASP A 106 7.89 -20.35 -10.88
N HIS A 107 6.87 -20.92 -10.20
CA HIS A 107 6.78 -22.33 -9.78
C HIS A 107 7.97 -22.85 -8.95
N VAL A 108 8.68 -21.95 -8.26
CA VAL A 108 9.90 -22.27 -7.50
C VAL A 108 9.66 -22.43 -6.00
N LEU A 109 8.41 -22.63 -5.57
CA LEU A 109 8.08 -22.80 -4.14
C LEU A 109 8.83 -23.98 -3.49
N GLU A 110 9.00 -25.08 -4.22
CA GLU A 110 9.73 -26.27 -3.73
C GLU A 110 11.22 -25.97 -3.52
N LEU A 111 11.85 -25.22 -4.45
CA LEU A 111 13.23 -24.74 -4.31
C LEU A 111 13.37 -23.75 -3.16
N TYR A 112 12.37 -22.91 -2.93
CA TYR A 112 12.34 -22.01 -1.78
C TYR A 112 12.16 -22.75 -0.45
N GLY A 113 11.65 -23.98 -0.46
CA GLY A 113 11.54 -24.84 0.72
C GLY A 113 12.89 -25.38 1.19
N SER A 114 13.88 -25.49 0.30
CA SER A 114 15.23 -25.95 0.65
C SER A 114 16.17 -24.82 1.12
N LEU A 115 15.75 -23.55 1.00
CA LEU A 115 16.54 -22.44 1.51
C LEU A 115 16.58 -22.43 3.04
N PRO A 116 17.73 -22.08 3.66
CA PRO A 116 17.86 -22.01 5.11
C PRO A 116 17.02 -20.89 5.75
N SER A 117 16.51 -19.96 4.94
CA SER A 117 15.68 -18.86 5.43
C SER A 117 14.22 -19.27 5.55
N PRO A 118 13.58 -19.08 6.72
CA PRO A 118 12.17 -19.39 6.90
C PRO A 118 11.28 -18.50 6.01
N PRO A 119 10.06 -18.95 5.65
CA PRO A 119 9.13 -18.20 4.80
C PRO A 119 8.77 -16.83 5.38
N GLU A 120 8.70 -16.70 6.70
CA GLU A 120 8.42 -15.43 7.38
C GLU A 120 9.50 -14.38 7.14
N ALA A 121 10.77 -14.78 7.05
CA ALA A 121 11.85 -13.85 6.77
C ALA A 121 11.73 -13.25 5.36
N ARG A 122 11.23 -14.03 4.39
CA ARG A 122 10.93 -13.54 3.04
C ARG A 122 9.75 -12.57 3.05
N THR A 123 8.69 -12.90 3.78
CA THR A 123 7.52 -12.03 3.96
C THR A 123 7.91 -10.71 4.61
N ALA A 124 8.73 -10.76 5.67
CA ALA A 124 9.29 -9.58 6.33
C ALA A 124 10.17 -8.76 5.38
N GLY A 125 11.02 -9.41 4.57
CA GLY A 125 11.86 -8.73 3.58
C GLY A 125 11.03 -7.99 2.53
N VAL A 126 9.99 -8.62 1.97
CA VAL A 126 9.09 -7.98 0.99
C VAL A 126 8.32 -6.83 1.62
N LEU A 127 7.72 -7.02 2.81
CA LEU A 127 6.99 -5.96 3.52
C LEU A 127 7.91 -4.79 3.87
N MET A 128 9.09 -5.05 4.43
CA MET A 128 10.05 -4.01 4.77
C MET A 128 10.56 -3.30 3.50
N GLY A 129 10.81 -4.03 2.41
CA GLY A 129 11.19 -3.41 1.14
C GLY A 129 10.11 -2.51 0.55
N ALA A 130 8.85 -2.95 0.62
CA ALA A 130 7.69 -2.18 0.17
C ALA A 130 7.42 -0.95 1.06
N LEU A 131 7.65 -1.07 2.37
CA LEU A 131 7.50 0.02 3.33
C LEU A 131 8.70 0.98 3.36
N ILE A 132 9.86 0.61 2.84
CA ILE A 132 11.02 1.51 2.73
C ILE A 132 11.01 2.21 1.37
N GLY A 133 10.92 1.48 0.26
CA GLY A 133 11.11 2.07 -1.08
C GLY A 133 10.03 3.11 -1.46
N PRO A 134 8.83 2.66 -1.87
CA PRO A 134 7.72 3.55 -2.23
C PRO A 134 7.37 4.59 -1.16
N VAL A 135 7.38 4.20 0.12
CA VAL A 135 7.03 5.11 1.22
C VAL A 135 8.10 6.19 1.39
N LEU A 136 9.39 5.88 1.34
CA LEU A 136 10.42 6.92 1.43
C LEU A 136 10.31 7.92 0.28
N ILE A 137 10.04 7.45 -0.95
CA ILE A 137 9.78 8.33 -2.09
C ILE A 137 8.56 9.21 -1.81
N SER A 138 7.48 8.64 -1.28
CA SER A 138 6.28 9.42 -0.92
C SER A 138 6.54 10.45 0.18
N VAL A 139 7.39 10.15 1.17
CA VAL A 139 7.79 11.12 2.21
C VAL A 139 8.55 12.27 1.58
N VAL A 140 9.53 11.98 0.72
CA VAL A 140 10.31 13.02 0.02
C VAL A 140 9.39 13.88 -0.84
N VAL A 141 8.49 13.28 -1.61
CA VAL A 141 7.51 14.00 -2.43
C VAL A 141 6.58 14.85 -1.58
N SER A 142 6.08 14.33 -0.46
CA SER A 142 5.22 15.09 0.47
C SER A 142 5.94 16.27 1.11
N VAL A 143 7.20 16.10 1.51
CA VAL A 143 8.00 17.20 2.08
C VAL A 143 8.26 18.27 1.01
N ILE A 144 8.70 17.88 -0.19
CA ILE A 144 8.93 18.82 -1.29
C ILE A 144 7.62 19.53 -1.67
N GLY A 145 6.54 18.78 -1.86
CA GLY A 145 5.22 19.32 -2.18
C GLY A 145 4.72 20.28 -1.10
N ALA A 146 4.87 19.93 0.18
CA ALA A 146 4.48 20.82 1.27
C ALA A 146 5.30 22.11 1.29
N LEU A 147 6.61 22.05 1.03
CA LEU A 147 7.47 23.24 0.97
C LEU A 147 7.13 24.13 -0.23
N LEU A 148 6.90 23.55 -1.41
CA LEU A 148 6.56 24.29 -2.63
C LEU A 148 5.16 24.91 -2.57
N LEU A 149 4.17 24.18 -2.04
CA LEU A 149 2.80 24.67 -1.98
C LEU A 149 2.59 25.68 -0.83
N ARG A 150 3.41 25.65 0.22
CA ARG A 150 3.36 26.65 1.30
C ARG A 150 3.75 28.06 0.87
N SER A 151 4.56 28.19 -0.19
CA SER A 151 4.90 29.52 -0.73
C SER A 151 3.80 30.13 -1.61
N ASP A 152 2.77 29.38 -1.96
CA ASP A 152 1.63 29.87 -2.74
C ASP A 152 0.57 30.49 -1.82
N GLU A 153 0.20 31.75 -2.04
CA GLU A 153 -0.78 32.46 -1.21
C GLU A 153 -2.18 31.83 -1.25
N ASN A 154 -2.54 31.18 -2.36
CA ASN A 154 -3.87 30.58 -2.54
C ASN A 154 -3.94 29.17 -1.97
N VAL A 155 -2.82 28.43 -1.95
CA VAL A 155 -2.79 27.01 -1.57
C VAL A 155 -2.17 26.81 -0.18
N GLY A 156 -1.22 27.65 0.22
CA GLY A 156 -0.41 27.46 1.42
C GLY A 156 -1.20 27.37 2.71
N ALA A 157 -2.33 28.08 2.81
CA ALA A 157 -3.25 28.02 3.94
C ALA A 157 -3.88 26.63 4.15
N TYR A 158 -3.95 25.82 3.09
CA TYR A 158 -4.52 24.47 3.10
C TYR A 158 -3.46 23.36 3.26
N VAL A 159 -2.17 23.70 3.23
CA VAL A 159 -1.07 22.73 3.34
C VAL A 159 -0.74 22.47 4.81
N ASP A 160 -1.48 21.56 5.41
CA ASP A 160 -1.22 21.07 6.77
C ASP A 160 -0.21 19.91 6.78
N LEU A 161 0.57 19.83 7.86
CA LEU A 161 1.45 18.71 8.17
C LEU A 161 0.69 17.37 8.18
N ALA A 162 -0.58 17.38 8.60
CA ALA A 162 -1.41 16.18 8.58
C ALA A 162 -1.58 15.62 7.16
N LEU A 163 -1.80 16.48 6.16
CA LEU A 163 -1.89 16.07 4.76
C LEU A 163 -0.56 15.50 4.25
N ALA A 164 0.55 16.15 4.64
CA ALA A 164 1.89 15.68 4.29
C ALA A 164 2.22 14.30 4.89
N VAL A 165 1.72 13.99 6.09
CA VAL A 165 1.87 12.69 6.76
C VAL A 165 0.89 11.64 6.23
N GLN A 166 -0.33 12.05 5.88
CA GLN A 166 -1.36 11.16 5.36
C GLN A 166 -0.91 10.44 4.09
N PHE A 167 -0.31 11.16 3.14
CA PHE A 167 0.05 10.59 1.84
C PHE A 167 1.02 9.40 1.95
N PRO A 168 2.15 9.49 2.70
CA PRO A 168 3.01 8.33 2.96
C PRO A 168 2.30 7.17 3.67
N LEU A 169 1.40 7.46 4.60
CA LEU A 169 0.62 6.43 5.28
C LEU A 169 -0.33 5.69 4.32
N MET A 170 -0.95 6.39 3.37
CA MET A 170 -1.76 5.76 2.32
C MET A 170 -0.92 4.85 1.41
N VAL A 171 0.27 5.31 1.01
CA VAL A 171 1.20 4.50 0.21
C VAL A 171 1.63 3.24 0.98
N ALA A 172 1.95 3.39 2.27
CA ALA A 172 2.27 2.27 3.15
C ALA A 172 1.10 1.28 3.29
N ALA A 173 -0.12 1.78 3.47
CA ALA A 173 -1.33 0.96 3.57
C ALA A 173 -1.57 0.14 2.29
N LEU A 174 -1.48 0.77 1.12
CA LEU A 174 -1.68 0.09 -0.16
C LEU A 174 -0.56 -0.91 -0.49
N CYS A 175 0.68 -0.63 -0.09
CA CYS A 175 1.77 -1.62 -0.16
C CYS A 175 1.50 -2.82 0.75
N ALA A 176 1.05 -2.60 1.99
CA ALA A 176 0.70 -3.67 2.92
C ALA A 176 -0.47 -4.51 2.38
N ILE A 177 -1.51 -3.87 1.82
CA ILE A 177 -2.62 -4.54 1.14
C ILE A 177 -2.11 -5.38 -0.03
N GLY A 178 -1.24 -4.84 -0.87
CA GLY A 178 -0.63 -5.56 -1.99
C GLY A 178 0.07 -6.84 -1.54
N SER A 179 0.89 -6.76 -0.49
CA SER A 179 1.58 -7.91 0.10
C SER A 179 0.60 -8.93 0.71
N GLY A 180 -0.38 -8.47 1.48
CA GLY A 180 -1.35 -9.33 2.15
C GLY A 180 -2.26 -10.05 1.15
N THR A 181 -2.88 -9.32 0.23
CA THR A 181 -3.75 -9.91 -0.80
C THR A 181 -3.01 -10.93 -1.67
N ALA A 182 -1.76 -10.65 -2.04
CA ALA A 182 -0.92 -11.59 -2.78
C ALA A 182 -0.80 -12.95 -2.08
N ARG A 183 -0.76 -12.98 -0.74
CA ARG A 183 -0.59 -14.20 0.07
C ARG A 183 -1.84 -15.07 0.14
N TRP A 184 -3.01 -14.44 0.09
CA TRP A 184 -4.30 -15.13 0.23
C TRP A 184 -4.94 -15.46 -1.11
N LEU A 185 -4.69 -14.65 -2.14
CA LEU A 185 -5.28 -14.79 -3.47
C LEU A 185 -4.18 -15.03 -4.51
N PRO A 186 -4.03 -16.27 -5.01
CA PRO A 186 -3.06 -16.58 -6.05
C PRO A 186 -3.62 -16.18 -7.41
N GLY A 187 -3.26 -15.00 -7.91
CA GLY A 187 -3.66 -14.55 -9.24
C GLY A 187 -3.04 -13.22 -9.65
N LEU A 188 -2.62 -13.11 -10.92
CA LEU A 188 -2.07 -11.88 -11.48
C LEU A 188 -3.10 -10.74 -11.50
N MET A 189 -4.39 -11.08 -11.58
CA MET A 189 -5.50 -10.13 -11.57
C MET A 189 -5.89 -9.69 -10.16
N THR A 190 -5.30 -10.27 -9.10
CA THR A 190 -5.62 -9.87 -7.71
C THR A 190 -5.33 -8.40 -7.48
N ALA A 191 -4.15 -7.91 -7.88
CA ALA A 191 -3.76 -6.54 -7.61
C ALA A 191 -4.65 -5.51 -8.37
N PRO A 192 -4.91 -5.67 -9.69
CA PRO A 192 -5.88 -4.83 -10.40
C PRO A 192 -7.29 -4.89 -9.83
N ILE A 193 -7.80 -6.08 -9.47
CA ILE A 193 -9.14 -6.21 -8.88
C ILE A 193 -9.22 -5.50 -7.54
N VAL A 194 -8.19 -5.64 -6.68
CA VAL A 194 -8.13 -4.96 -5.38
C VAL A 194 -8.09 -3.44 -5.58
N LEU A 195 -7.33 -2.96 -6.58
CA LEU A 195 -7.27 -1.54 -6.92
C LEU A 195 -8.62 -1.03 -7.42
N VAL A 196 -9.26 -1.70 -8.38
CA VAL A 196 -10.61 -1.35 -8.85
C VAL A 196 -11.61 -1.40 -7.69
N ALA A 197 -11.55 -2.42 -6.84
CA ALA A 197 -12.40 -2.51 -5.66
C ALA A 197 -12.18 -1.32 -4.71
N HIS A 198 -10.93 -0.90 -4.49
CA HIS A 198 -10.61 0.23 -3.63
C HIS A 198 -10.98 1.59 -4.22
N PHE A 199 -10.96 1.77 -5.54
CA PHE A 199 -11.16 3.09 -6.15
C PHE A 199 -12.52 3.27 -6.82
N MET A 200 -13.15 2.19 -7.31
CA MET A 200 -14.37 2.25 -8.12
C MET A 200 -15.63 1.76 -7.39
N THR A 201 -15.51 1.22 -6.17
CA THR A 201 -16.68 0.76 -5.41
C THR A 201 -17.07 1.76 -4.33
N PRO A 202 -18.33 1.73 -3.85
CA PRO A 202 -18.77 2.52 -2.69
C PRO A 202 -17.91 2.35 -1.44
N ILE A 203 -17.08 1.29 -1.37
CA ILE A 203 -16.14 1.05 -0.28
C ILE A 203 -15.16 2.22 -0.12
N ILE A 204 -14.76 2.91 -1.20
CA ILE A 204 -13.90 4.10 -1.07
C ILE A 204 -14.58 5.21 -0.29
N TRP A 205 -15.89 5.36 -0.46
CA TRP A 205 -16.70 6.39 0.17
C TRP A 205 -17.08 6.01 1.60
N ALA A 206 -17.17 4.71 1.89
CA ALA A 206 -17.41 4.18 3.23
C ALA A 206 -16.13 4.10 4.08
N ALA A 207 -14.95 4.23 3.47
CA ALA A 207 -13.68 4.11 4.15
C ALA A 207 -12.97 5.47 4.23
N PRO A 208 -12.47 5.86 5.41
CA PRO A 208 -11.85 7.16 5.64
C PRO A 208 -10.40 7.15 5.12
N TRP A 209 -10.22 7.06 3.80
CA TRP A 209 -8.91 7.11 3.15
C TRP A 209 -8.37 8.54 3.02
N ILE A 210 -9.26 9.52 2.96
CA ILE A 210 -8.95 10.93 2.80
C ILE A 210 -9.23 11.66 4.12
N LEU A 211 -8.31 12.51 4.60
CA LEU A 211 -8.54 13.33 5.78
C LEU A 211 -9.81 14.18 5.58
N PRO A 212 -10.75 14.18 6.55
CA PRO A 212 -11.89 15.09 6.49
C PRO A 212 -11.38 16.53 6.57
N THR A 213 -11.81 17.36 5.62
CA THR A 213 -11.42 18.78 5.53
C THR A 213 -11.91 19.61 6.72
N GLU A 214 -12.91 19.14 7.47
CA GLU A 214 -13.68 19.97 8.39
C GLU A 214 -13.20 20.00 9.86
N SER A 215 -12.20 19.22 10.29
CA SER A 215 -11.70 19.38 11.67
C SER A 215 -10.29 18.84 11.93
N HIS A 216 -9.33 19.76 12.04
CA HIS A 216 -7.99 19.50 12.58
C HIS A 216 -8.05 18.78 13.96
N GLY A 217 -9.09 19.06 14.76
CA GLY A 217 -9.31 18.43 16.06
C GLY A 217 -9.64 16.93 16.04
N ARG A 218 -9.88 16.32 14.88
CA ARG A 218 -10.29 14.90 14.77
C ARG A 218 -9.31 14.04 13.95
N MET A 219 -8.12 14.52 13.62
CA MET A 219 -7.18 13.76 12.79
C MET A 219 -6.68 12.44 13.43
N GLY A 220 -6.70 12.37 14.77
CA GLY A 220 -6.19 11.20 15.51
C GLY A 220 -6.89 9.88 15.15
N TRP A 221 -8.22 9.88 14.95
CA TRP A 221 -8.94 8.65 14.61
C TRP A 221 -8.63 8.18 13.17
N HIS A 222 -8.41 9.12 12.25
CA HIS A 222 -8.05 8.80 10.86
C HIS A 222 -6.67 8.16 10.79
N PHE A 223 -5.66 8.73 11.48
CA PHE A 223 -4.34 8.10 11.54
C PHE A 223 -4.38 6.73 12.23
N ALA A 224 -5.15 6.59 13.31
CA ALA A 224 -5.36 5.30 13.96
C ALA A 224 -5.98 4.28 12.99
N TYR A 225 -6.96 4.70 12.20
CA TYR A 225 -7.54 3.89 11.13
C TYR A 225 -6.48 3.45 10.11
N VAL A 226 -5.75 4.37 9.48
CA VAL A 226 -4.77 4.02 8.44
C VAL A 226 -3.65 3.13 8.99
N VAL A 227 -3.14 3.42 10.19
CA VAL A 227 -2.15 2.57 10.86
C VAL A 227 -2.71 1.18 11.14
N SER A 228 -3.96 1.08 11.60
CA SER A 228 -4.60 -0.21 11.83
C SER A 228 -4.76 -1.02 10.54
N VAL A 229 -5.03 -0.38 9.39
CA VAL A 229 -5.05 -1.04 8.07
C VAL A 229 -3.66 -1.57 7.70
N ILE A 230 -2.60 -0.78 7.89
CA ILE A 230 -1.21 -1.22 7.64
C ILE A 230 -0.89 -2.45 8.50
N VAL A 231 -1.20 -2.39 9.80
CA VAL A 231 -0.95 -3.48 10.75
C VAL A 231 -1.77 -4.71 10.40
N LEU A 232 -3.06 -4.56 10.08
CA LEU A 232 -3.96 -5.64 9.72
C LEU A 232 -3.43 -6.43 8.53
N TRP A 233 -3.12 -5.75 7.41
CA TRP A 233 -2.67 -6.42 6.19
C TRP A 233 -1.24 -6.98 6.31
N SER A 234 -0.37 -6.31 7.06
CA SER A 234 0.95 -6.86 7.42
C SER A 234 0.81 -8.14 8.25
N ALA A 235 -0.03 -8.12 9.28
CA ALA A 235 -0.27 -9.28 10.16
C ALA A 235 -0.95 -10.43 9.41
N LEU A 236 -1.91 -10.15 8.52
CA LEU A 236 -2.53 -11.15 7.64
C LEU A 236 -1.51 -11.81 6.70
N SER A 237 -0.51 -11.06 6.23
CA SER A 237 0.58 -11.60 5.42
C SER A 237 1.36 -12.66 6.20
N PHE A 238 1.69 -12.39 7.47
CA PHE A 238 2.37 -13.33 8.35
C PHE A 238 1.48 -14.48 8.85
N LEU A 239 0.18 -14.23 9.05
CA LEU A 239 -0.76 -15.25 9.51
C LEU A 239 -0.89 -16.41 8.52
N ARG A 240 -0.70 -16.13 7.22
CA ARG A 240 -0.66 -17.15 6.17
C ARG A 240 0.51 -18.12 6.32
N ASP A 241 1.68 -17.63 6.74
CA ASP A 241 2.90 -18.43 6.88
C ASP A 241 2.89 -19.24 8.19
N ARG A 242 2.45 -18.64 9.31
CA ARG A 242 2.33 -19.33 10.60
C ARG A 242 1.15 -18.81 11.42
N ARG A 243 0.21 -19.69 11.69
CA ARG A 243 -0.99 -19.43 12.51
C ARG A 243 -0.63 -19.55 13.98
N THR A 244 -0.40 -18.41 14.63
CA THR A 244 -0.18 -18.33 16.08
C THR A 244 -1.29 -17.51 16.71
N LEU A 245 -1.64 -17.81 17.96
CA LEU A 245 -2.67 -17.06 18.70
C LEU A 245 -2.35 -15.57 18.74
N VAL A 246 -1.09 -15.20 18.99
CA VAL A 246 -0.61 -13.81 19.02
C VAL A 246 -0.90 -13.08 17.69
N ARG A 247 -0.58 -13.68 16.54
CA ARG A 247 -0.88 -13.08 15.23
C ARG A 247 -2.38 -12.95 15.00
N GLY A 248 -3.17 -13.93 15.44
CA GLY A 248 -4.63 -13.86 15.40
C GLY A 248 -5.18 -12.69 16.23
N LEU A 249 -4.66 -12.49 17.45
CA LEU A 249 -5.04 -11.37 18.31
C LEU A 249 -4.64 -10.03 17.70
N ILE A 250 -3.46 -9.91 17.08
CA ILE A 250 -3.04 -8.67 16.38
C ILE A 250 -3.99 -8.37 15.21
N VAL A 251 -4.34 -9.37 14.40
CA VAL A 251 -5.32 -9.22 13.30
C VAL A 251 -6.68 -8.79 13.84
N GLY A 252 -7.17 -9.44 14.90
CA GLY A 252 -8.43 -9.09 15.54
C GLY A 252 -8.45 -7.65 16.06
N ALA A 253 -7.42 -7.25 16.82
CA ALA A 253 -7.31 -5.91 17.37
C ALA A 253 -7.21 -4.84 16.27
N ALA A 254 -6.37 -5.06 15.25
CA ALA A 254 -6.22 -4.14 14.13
C ALA A 254 -7.53 -4.01 13.33
N LEU A 255 -8.26 -5.11 13.12
CA LEU A 255 -9.57 -5.10 12.49
C LEU A 255 -10.59 -4.31 13.33
N THR A 256 -10.61 -4.49 14.65
CA THR A 256 -11.50 -3.73 15.54
C THR A 256 -11.23 -2.23 15.48
N VAL A 257 -9.97 -1.81 15.49
CA VAL A 257 -9.61 -0.38 15.38
C VAL A 257 -9.99 0.18 14.00
N ALA A 258 -9.73 -0.57 12.92
CA ALA A 258 -10.12 -0.16 11.57
C ALA A 258 -11.65 -0.01 11.46
N TRP A 259 -12.39 -0.97 12.03
CA TRP A 259 -13.85 -0.95 12.06
C TRP A 259 -14.36 0.25 12.83
N LEU A 260 -13.87 0.50 14.05
CA LEU A 260 -14.23 1.68 14.85
C LEU A 260 -13.93 2.99 14.11
N GLY A 261 -12.78 3.07 13.42
CA GLY A 261 -12.41 4.23 12.61
C GLY A 261 -13.44 4.57 11.52
N VAL A 262 -14.04 3.56 10.89
CA VAL A 262 -15.12 3.74 9.91
C VAL A 262 -16.37 4.36 10.56
N PHE A 263 -16.77 3.93 11.76
CA PHE A 263 -17.93 4.52 12.44
C PHE A 263 -17.67 5.93 12.95
N LEU A 264 -16.44 6.21 13.40
CA LEU A 264 -16.05 7.54 13.87
C LEU A 264 -15.98 8.59 12.77
N GLN A 265 -15.98 8.17 11.49
CA GLN A 265 -16.09 9.08 10.34
C GLN A 265 -17.43 9.84 10.32
N TYR A 266 -18.50 9.23 10.84
CA TYR A 266 -19.84 9.82 10.85
C TYR A 266 -20.11 10.49 12.21
N PRO A 267 -20.18 11.83 12.30
CA PRO A 267 -20.55 12.48 13.55
C PRO A 267 -21.95 12.04 13.99
N PRO A 268 -22.21 11.93 15.31
CA PRO A 268 -23.55 11.62 15.82
C PRO A 268 -24.54 12.66 15.29
N GLY A 269 -25.49 12.21 14.45
CA GLY A 269 -26.48 13.05 13.76
C GLY A 269 -26.31 13.16 12.23
N GLY A 270 -25.24 12.62 11.64
CA GLY A 270 -24.90 12.79 10.21
C GLY A 270 -25.48 11.78 9.22
N LEU A 271 -26.46 10.95 9.61
CA LEU A 271 -27.14 10.03 8.68
C LEU A 271 -28.52 10.59 8.27
N SER A 272 -28.55 11.75 7.64
CA SER A 272 -29.69 12.15 6.82
C SER A 272 -29.44 11.64 5.39
N LEU A 273 -29.86 10.39 5.14
CA LEU A 273 -29.99 9.84 3.79
C LEU A 273 -31.22 10.42 3.10
#